data_AF-A0A2P6VYW3-F1
#
_entry.id   AF-A0A2P6VYW3-F1
#
_cell.length_a   1.000
_cell.length_b   1.000
_cell.length_c   1.000
_cell.angle_alpha   90.00
_cell.angle_beta   90.00
_cell.angle_gamma   90.00
#
_symmetry.space_group_name_H-M   'P 1'
#
loop_
_entity.id
_entity.type
_entity.pdbx_description
1 polymer ?
#
loop_
_entity_poly.entity_id
_entity_poly.type
_entity_poly.pdbx_seq_one_letter_code
_entity_poly.pdbx_strand_id
1 'polypeptide(L)'
;DEVEQVRGRIAFEDMTHNAQNELPFVLEEIVEDNEERFLAVYNEGGAISTRMHVLELLPGLGKKLMKQVLEERGQEEFASFADLDERVPSLHNPTKIIAKRIETEINDPTEKYHLFARPPEDADRR
;
A
#
# COMPACT_ATOMS: atom_id res chain seq x y z
N ASP A 1 -26.36 4.27 10.92
CA ASP A 1 -25.66 4.95 12.01
C ASP A 1 -24.16 4.92 11.71
N GLU A 2 -23.49 5.89 11.09
CA GLU A 2 -23.77 7.28 10.76
C GLU A 2 -23.26 7.59 9.33
N VAL A 3 -24.17 7.81 8.37
CA VAL A 3 -23.97 8.50 7.08
C VAL A 3 -25.38 8.89 6.59
N GLU A 4 -25.68 10.18 6.42
CA GLU A 4 -26.98 10.62 5.89
C GLU A 4 -27.08 10.52 4.37
N GLN A 5 -26.01 10.91 3.65
CA GLN A 5 -25.94 10.86 2.19
C GLN A 5 -24.49 10.86 1.70
N VAL A 6 -24.20 10.03 0.69
CA VAL A 6 -22.92 10.06 -0.04
C VAL A 6 -23.01 11.10 -1.16
N ARG A 7 -22.20 12.16 -1.09
CA ARG A 7 -22.19 13.25 -2.08
C ARG A 7 -21.38 12.94 -3.34
N GLY A 8 -20.38 12.07 -3.22
CA GLY A 8 -19.47 11.73 -4.30
C GLY A 8 -18.08 11.43 -3.78
N ARG A 9 -17.18 11.08 -4.70
CA ARG A 9 -15.75 10.93 -4.42
C ARG A 9 -15.08 12.31 -4.52
N ILE A 10 -14.05 12.53 -3.72
CA ILE A 10 -13.24 13.76 -3.75
C ILE A 10 -11.79 13.43 -4.09
N ALA A 11 -11.06 14.39 -4.66
CA ALA A 11 -9.62 14.29 -4.82
C ALA A 11 -8.92 14.58 -3.49
N PHE A 12 -7.63 14.21 -3.38
CA PHE A 12 -6.83 14.51 -2.18
C PHE A 12 -6.75 16.01 -1.90
N GLU A 13 -6.63 16.83 -2.96
CA GLU A 13 -6.57 18.30 -2.87
C GLU A 13 -7.88 18.95 -2.35
N ASP A 14 -9.01 18.25 -2.50
CA ASP A 14 -10.31 18.71 -2.02
C ASP A 14 -10.58 18.33 -0.55
N MET A 15 -9.71 17.53 0.06
CA MET A 15 -9.80 17.18 1.47
C MET A 15 -9.51 18.41 2.36
N THR A 16 -10.14 18.45 3.54
CA THR A 16 -9.76 19.48 4.52
C THR A 16 -8.34 19.23 5.02
N HIS A 17 -7.63 20.30 5.44
CA HIS A 17 -6.28 20.16 6.00
C HIS A 17 -6.22 19.17 7.16
N ASN A 18 -7.24 19.15 8.01
CA ASN A 18 -7.33 18.16 9.09
C ASN A 18 -7.45 16.74 8.53
N ALA A 19 -8.33 16.51 7.55
CA ALA A 19 -8.47 15.19 6.94
C ALA A 19 -7.18 14.71 6.25
N GLN A 20 -6.42 15.60 5.61
CA GLN A 20 -5.12 15.25 5.03
C GLN A 20 -4.09 14.87 6.10
N ASN A 21 -4.07 15.58 7.23
CA ASN A 21 -3.14 15.29 8.33
C ASN A 21 -3.48 13.99 9.07
N GLU A 22 -4.77 13.66 9.19
CA GLU A 22 -5.23 12.42 9.84
C GLU A 22 -5.11 11.19 8.92
N LEU A 23 -5.09 11.39 7.60
CA LEU A 23 -5.12 10.30 6.62
C LEU A 23 -4.03 9.23 6.86
N PRO A 24 -2.75 9.56 7.13
CA PRO A 24 -1.73 8.54 7.35
C PRO A 24 -2.05 7.63 8.54
N PHE A 25 -2.56 8.19 9.64
CA PHE A 25 -2.89 7.44 10.85
C PHE A 25 -4.08 6.50 10.62
N VAL A 26 -5.14 7.02 10.00
CA VAL A 26 -6.33 6.22 9.66
C VAL A 26 -5.98 5.11 8.65
N LEU A 27 -5.08 5.37 7.69
CA LEU A 27 -4.62 4.35 6.76
C LEU A 27 -3.82 3.25 7.47
N GLU A 28 -2.96 3.60 8.43
CA GLU A 28 -2.25 2.60 9.25
C GLU A 28 -3.25 1.71 10.00
N GLU A 29 -4.25 2.29 10.69
CA GLU A 29 -5.29 1.54 11.40
C GLU A 29 -6.08 0.61 10.46
N ILE A 30 -6.50 1.10 9.29
CA ILE A 30 -7.21 0.28 8.29
C ILE A 30 -6.35 -0.90 7.81
N VAL A 31 -5.04 -0.69 7.66
CA VAL A 31 -4.11 -1.73 7.22
C VAL A 31 -3.92 -2.80 8.29
N GLU A 32 -3.81 -2.40 9.56
CA GLU A 32 -3.73 -3.32 10.70
C GLU A 32 -5.02 -4.13 10.86
N ASP A 33 -6.18 -3.48 10.79
CA ASP A 33 -7.49 -4.14 10.91
C ASP A 33 -7.79 -5.12 9.78
N ASN A 34 -7.10 -4.97 8.63
CA ASN A 34 -7.28 -5.80 7.45
C ASN A 34 -5.96 -6.45 7.02
N GLU A 35 -5.15 -6.86 7.99
CA GLU A 35 -3.79 -7.36 7.78
C GLU A 35 -3.70 -8.42 6.67
N GLU A 36 -4.55 -9.45 6.68
CA GLU A 36 -4.55 -10.53 5.69
C GLU A 36 -4.62 -10.01 4.25
N ARG A 37 -5.51 -9.03 4.01
CA ARG A 37 -5.69 -8.42 2.69
C ARG A 37 -4.43 -7.71 2.20
N PHE A 38 -3.73 -7.04 3.10
CA PHE A 38 -2.55 -6.25 2.73
C PHE A 38 -1.27 -7.08 2.74
N LEU A 39 -1.19 -8.11 3.59
CA LEU A 39 -0.12 -9.09 3.61
C LEU A 39 -0.04 -9.87 2.28
N ALA A 40 -1.20 -10.07 1.62
CA ALA A 40 -1.27 -10.70 0.31
C ALA A 40 -0.35 -10.04 -0.75
N VAL A 41 -0.05 -8.74 -0.67
CA VAL A 41 0.90 -8.13 -1.63
C VAL A 41 2.31 -8.72 -1.51
N TYR A 42 2.70 -9.15 -0.30
CA TYR A 42 3.99 -9.79 -0.04
C TYR A 42 3.98 -11.24 -0.49
N ASN A 43 2.91 -11.98 -0.16
CA ASN A 43 2.77 -13.41 -0.49
C ASN A 43 2.49 -13.65 -1.98
N GLU A 44 1.61 -12.86 -2.59
CA GLU A 44 1.11 -13.10 -3.95
C GLU A 44 1.72 -12.16 -4.99
N GLY A 45 2.37 -11.06 -4.55
CA GLY A 45 2.95 -10.06 -5.44
C GLY A 45 3.95 -10.66 -6.42
N GLY A 46 3.75 -10.39 -7.71
CA GLY A 46 4.56 -10.93 -8.81
C GLY A 46 5.35 -9.89 -9.60
N ALA A 47 5.97 -10.34 -10.67
CA ALA A 47 6.62 -9.45 -11.64
C ALA A 47 5.59 -8.72 -12.51
N ILE A 48 5.69 -7.39 -12.59
CA ILE A 48 4.88 -6.56 -13.51
C ILE A 48 5.46 -6.64 -14.93
N SER A 49 6.80 -6.66 -15.02
CA SER A 49 7.51 -6.80 -16.29
C SER A 49 8.84 -7.53 -16.07
N THR A 50 9.60 -7.77 -17.13
CA THR A 50 10.94 -8.38 -17.07
C THR A 50 11.94 -7.59 -16.22
N ARG A 51 11.64 -6.31 -15.90
CA ARG A 51 12.54 -5.42 -15.17
C ARG A 51 11.94 -4.84 -13.89
N MET A 52 10.70 -5.18 -13.54
CA MET A 52 9.96 -4.52 -12.45
C MET A 52 9.04 -5.51 -11.73
N HIS A 53 9.14 -5.53 -10.40
CA HIS A 53 8.31 -6.33 -9.50
C HIS A 53 7.29 -5.46 -8.75
N VAL A 54 6.14 -6.03 -8.38
CA VAL A 54 5.10 -5.33 -7.59
C VAL A 54 5.66 -4.78 -6.28
N LEU A 55 6.46 -5.57 -5.57
CA LEU A 55 7.10 -5.14 -4.33
C LEU A 55 8.00 -3.90 -4.48
N GLU A 56 8.57 -3.64 -5.66
CA GLU A 56 9.39 -2.45 -5.90
C GLU A 56 8.55 -1.15 -5.96
N LEU A 57 7.22 -1.27 -6.06
CA LEU A 57 6.30 -0.15 -5.96
C LEU A 57 6.09 0.31 -4.50
N LEU A 58 6.40 -0.55 -3.53
CA LEU A 58 6.28 -0.19 -2.13
C LEU A 58 7.38 0.82 -1.74
N PRO A 59 7.02 1.92 -1.06
CA PRO A 59 7.98 2.97 -0.73
C PRO A 59 9.09 2.43 0.16
N GLY A 60 10.35 2.72 -0.21
CA GLY A 60 11.53 2.21 0.50
C GLY A 60 11.96 0.80 0.12
N LEU A 61 11.16 0.06 -0.66
CA LEU A 61 11.44 -1.33 -1.00
C LEU A 61 12.20 -1.44 -2.33
N GLY A 62 13.51 -1.28 -2.27
CA GLY A 62 14.39 -1.44 -3.43
C GLY A 62 14.69 -2.91 -3.79
N LYS A 63 15.43 -3.13 -4.89
CA LYS A 63 15.81 -4.46 -5.39
C LYS A 63 16.44 -5.40 -4.36
N LYS A 64 17.20 -4.86 -3.39
CA LYS A 64 17.83 -5.67 -2.34
C LYS A 64 16.78 -6.25 -1.39
N LEU A 65 15.92 -5.38 -0.85
CA LEU A 65 14.83 -5.75 0.05
C LEU A 65 13.82 -6.67 -0.65
N MET A 66 13.47 -6.36 -1.90
CA MET A 66 12.61 -7.21 -2.71
C MET A 66 13.16 -8.64 -2.80
N LYS A 67 14.46 -8.82 -3.04
CA LYS A 67 15.05 -10.17 -3.07
C LYS A 67 14.95 -10.89 -1.73
N GLN A 68 15.22 -10.20 -0.63
CA GLN A 68 15.11 -10.78 0.71
C GLN A 68 13.68 -11.24 1.01
N VAL A 69 12.68 -10.42 0.71
CA VAL A 69 11.26 -10.80 0.85
C VAL A 69 10.92 -12.02 0.00
N LEU A 70 11.38 -12.06 -1.26
CA LEU A 70 11.13 -13.20 -2.15
C LEU A 70 11.83 -14.49 -1.70
N GLU A 71 13.04 -14.38 -1.14
CA GLU A 71 13.81 -15.51 -0.60
C GLU A 71 13.09 -16.13 0.60
N GLU A 72 12.66 -15.29 1.54
CA GLU A 72 11.88 -15.72 2.71
C GLU A 72 10.55 -16.34 2.28
N ARG A 73 9.77 -15.63 1.47
CA ARG A 73 8.51 -16.15 0.92
C ARG A 73 8.66 -17.49 0.19
N GLY A 74 9.81 -17.72 -0.44
CA GLY A 74 10.11 -18.98 -1.13
C GLY A 74 10.26 -20.18 -0.18
N GLN A 75 10.53 -19.94 1.11
CA GLN A 75 10.53 -20.98 2.14
C GLN A 75 9.11 -21.26 2.63
N GLU A 76 8.40 -20.21 3.01
CA GLU A 76 7.04 -20.25 3.56
C GLU A 76 6.37 -18.88 3.41
N GLU A 77 5.07 -18.88 3.15
CA GLU A 77 4.25 -17.66 3.10
C GLU A 77 4.24 -16.96 4.47
N PHE A 78 4.19 -15.63 4.46
CA PHE A 78 4.10 -14.86 5.70
C PHE A 78 2.72 -15.02 6.33
N ALA A 79 2.68 -15.32 7.63
CA ALA A 79 1.42 -15.48 8.36
C ALA A 79 0.88 -14.15 8.91
N SER A 80 1.77 -13.18 9.15
CA SER A 80 1.42 -11.87 9.69
C SER A 80 2.43 -10.79 9.31
N PHE A 81 2.09 -9.53 9.56
CA PHE A 81 3.04 -8.42 9.47
C PHE A 81 4.17 -8.55 10.50
N ALA A 82 3.88 -9.11 11.68
CA ALA A 82 4.90 -9.40 12.69
C ALA A 82 5.89 -10.47 12.19
N ASP A 83 5.38 -11.56 11.58
CA ASP A 83 6.21 -12.60 10.97
C ASP A 83 7.10 -12.03 9.85
N LEU A 84 6.54 -11.16 9.00
CA LEU A 84 7.29 -10.48 7.96
C LEU A 84 8.40 -9.58 8.52
N ASP A 85 8.15 -8.82 9.60
CA ASP A 85 9.15 -7.94 10.23
C ASP A 85 10.24 -8.77 10.95
N GLU A 86 9.88 -9.89 11.57
CA GLU A 86 10.83 -10.82 12.20
C GLU A 86 11.76 -11.49 11.17
N ARG A 87 11.21 -11.93 10.04
CA ARG A 87 11.96 -12.63 8.98
C ARG A 87 12.73 -11.66 8.07
N VAL A 88 12.21 -10.44 7.88
CA VAL A 88 12.87 -9.38 7.10
C VAL A 88 13.04 -8.11 7.94
N PRO A 89 13.95 -8.08 8.94
CA PRO A 89 14.10 -6.93 9.84
C PRO A 89 14.54 -5.63 9.16
N SER A 90 15.06 -5.71 7.93
CA SER A 90 15.44 -4.54 7.13
C SER A 90 14.24 -3.82 6.51
N LEU A 91 13.06 -4.46 6.47
CA LEU A 91 11.85 -3.87 5.91
C LEU A 91 11.34 -2.72 6.79
N HIS A 92 11.46 -2.86 8.11
CA HIS A 92 11.06 -1.87 9.12
C HIS A 92 9.59 -1.45 9.00
N ASN A 93 8.71 -2.10 9.75
CA ASN A 93 7.30 -1.76 9.87
C ASN A 93 6.53 -1.87 8.52
N PRO A 94 6.15 -3.10 8.12
CA PRO A 94 5.43 -3.34 6.86
C PRO A 94 4.08 -2.61 6.77
N THR A 95 3.36 -2.44 7.88
CA THR A 95 2.10 -1.69 7.94
C THR A 95 2.27 -0.28 7.40
N LYS A 96 3.29 0.45 7.89
CA LYS A 96 3.58 1.83 7.46
C LYS A 96 3.93 1.94 5.99
N ILE A 97 4.65 0.95 5.46
CA ILE A 97 5.02 0.91 4.05
C ILE A 97 3.77 0.82 3.17
N ILE A 98 2.83 -0.05 3.54
CA ILE A 98 1.56 -0.20 2.84
C ILE A 98 0.73 1.08 2.96
N ALA A 99 0.55 1.62 4.17
CA ALA A 99 -0.19 2.85 4.39
C ALA A 99 0.37 4.01 3.55
N LYS A 100 1.70 4.17 3.50
CA LYS A 100 2.36 5.18 2.67
C LYS A 100 2.17 4.95 1.18
N ARG A 101 2.13 3.69 0.74
CA ARG A 101 1.81 3.36 -0.67
C ARG A 101 0.39 3.78 -1.00
N ILE A 102 -0.59 3.46 -0.15
CA ILE A 102 -1.99 3.85 -0.33
C ILE A 102 -2.12 5.37 -0.39
N GLU A 103 -1.46 6.09 0.53
CA GLU A 103 -1.45 7.55 0.54
C GLU A 103 -0.91 8.12 -0.78
N THR A 104 0.19 7.55 -1.29
CA THR A 104 0.77 7.94 -2.59
C THR A 104 -0.22 7.71 -3.72
N GLU A 105 -0.89 6.55 -3.77
CA GLU A 105 -1.87 6.23 -4.81
C GLU A 105 -3.12 7.13 -4.77
N ILE A 106 -3.48 7.66 -3.59
CA ILE A 106 -4.59 8.61 -3.42
C ILE A 106 -4.19 10.03 -3.82
N ASN A 107 -2.98 10.44 -3.45
CA ASN A 107 -2.48 11.80 -3.63
C ASN A 107 -1.92 12.05 -5.05
N ASP A 108 -1.26 11.07 -5.66
CA ASP A 108 -0.61 11.22 -6.96
C ASP A 108 -1.52 10.74 -8.10
N PRO A 109 -2.18 11.65 -8.86
CA PRO A 109 -3.02 11.27 -9.99
C PRO A 109 -2.19 10.78 -11.20
N THR A 110 -0.86 10.89 -11.16
CA THR A 110 0.04 10.41 -12.21
C THR A 110 0.63 9.04 -11.90
N GLU A 111 0.33 8.47 -10.73
CA GLU A 111 0.74 7.12 -10.37
C GLU A 111 0.14 6.13 -11.39
N LYS A 112 1.01 5.40 -12.07
CA LYS A 112 0.59 4.48 -13.13
C LYS A 112 0.02 3.17 -12.57
N TYR A 113 0.51 2.75 -11.41
CA TYR A 113 0.17 1.45 -10.83
C TYR A 113 -0.63 1.64 -9.55
N HIS A 114 -1.88 1.21 -9.56
CA HIS A 114 -2.76 1.26 -8.41
C HIS A 114 -2.88 -0.15 -7.81
N LEU A 115 -2.20 -0.39 -6.69
CA LEU A 115 -2.23 -1.69 -6.00
C LEU A 115 -3.40 -1.79 -5.03
N PHE A 116 -3.75 -0.67 -4.38
CA PHE A 116 -4.66 -0.67 -3.23
C PHE A 116 -5.83 0.30 -3.39
N ALA A 117 -5.57 1.50 -3.91
CA ALA A 117 -6.58 2.54 -4.09
C ALA A 117 -7.05 2.58 -5.55
N ARG A 118 -8.33 2.89 -5.78
CA ARG A 118 -8.79 3.11 -7.17
C ARG A 118 -8.15 4.39 -7.73
N PRO A 119 -7.80 4.45 -9.02
CA PRO A 119 -7.36 5.69 -9.66
C PRO A 119 -8.43 6.78 -9.51
N PRO A 120 -8.05 8.06 -9.32
CA PRO A 120 -9.01 9.18 -9.35
C PRO A 120 -9.71 9.26 -10.72
N GLU A 121 -10.97 9.69 -10.76
CA GLU A 121 -11.79 9.67 -12.00
C GLU A 121 -11.18 10.49 -13.16
N ASP A 122 -10.33 11.48 -12.87
CA ASP A 122 -9.66 12.28 -13.89
C ASP A 122 -8.37 11.64 -14.45
N ALA A 123 -7.94 10.47 -13.96
CA ALA A 123 -6.80 9.73 -14.51
C ALA A 123 -7.09 9.19 -15.93
N ASP A 124 -8.36 8.90 -16.25
CA ASP A 124 -8.81 8.46 -17.59
C ASP A 124 -8.98 9.62 -18.60
N ARG A 125 -8.80 10.88 -18.18
CA ARG A 125 -9.05 12.07 -19.01
C ARG A 125 -7.81 12.71 -19.64
N ARG A 126 -6.63 12.07 -19.56
CA ARG A 126 -5.38 12.59 -20.16
C ARG A 126 -4.82 11.72 -21.27
#